data_AF-A0AA91PEQ4-F1
#
_entry.id   AF-A0AA91PEQ4-F1
#
_cell.length_a   1.000
_cell.length_b   1.000
_cell.length_c   1.000
_cell.angle_alpha   90.00
_cell.angle_beta   90.00
_cell.angle_gamma   90.00
#
_symmetry.space_group_name_H-M   'P 1'
#
loop_
_entity.id
_entity.type
_entity.pdbx_description
1 polymer ?
#
loop_
_entity_poly.entity_id
_entity_poly.type
_entity_poly.pdbx_seq_one_letter_code
_entity_poly.pdbx_strand_id
1 'polypeptide(L)'
;MYQEFGSLDGMLQASFDVAFAELFEYLQALAQEPPASVEAGAAVLARAVCAFIEHQPHKARLILVDSLKVASLAARRRDAIQDIAEAYYQFLNRWVEDGKHTRDDLMLVSRFLVGATGEVIIGTLDQSIPGSPADHVDVLARLFADTLRQFERPSAERYSGATAPGPQPAESQGTRIELS
;
A
#
# COMPACT_ATOMS: atom_id res chain seq x y z
N MET A 1 -12.46 -35.90 -11.50
CA MET A 1 -11.45 -34.83 -11.35
C MET A 1 -10.60 -34.67 -12.62
N TYR A 2 -9.81 -35.66 -13.08
CA TYR A 2 -9.01 -35.51 -14.33
C TYR A 2 -9.82 -35.30 -15.63
N GLN A 3 -11.09 -35.73 -15.67
CA GLN A 3 -11.96 -35.56 -16.84
C GLN A 3 -12.53 -34.14 -17.01
N GLU A 4 -12.57 -33.31 -15.97
CA GLU A 4 -13.15 -31.95 -16.05
C GLU A 4 -12.14 -30.91 -16.54
N PHE A 5 -10.84 -31.15 -16.35
CA PHE A 5 -9.80 -30.14 -16.61
C PHE A 5 -8.92 -30.42 -17.84
N GLY A 6 -9.06 -31.59 -18.47
CA GLY A 6 -8.31 -31.96 -19.69
C GLY A 6 -6.81 -32.20 -19.49
N SER A 7 -6.17 -31.58 -18.49
CA SER A 7 -4.77 -31.77 -18.10
C SER A 7 -4.49 -31.29 -16.67
N LEU A 8 -3.34 -31.69 -16.11
CA LEU A 8 -2.85 -31.18 -14.83
C LEU A 8 -2.63 -29.65 -14.86
N ASP A 9 -2.11 -29.13 -15.97
CA ASP A 9 -1.94 -27.69 -16.17
C ASP A 9 -3.27 -26.94 -16.15
N GLY A 10 -4.31 -27.49 -16.78
CA GLY A 10 -5.65 -26.90 -16.77
C GLY A 10 -6.23 -26.84 -15.34
N MET A 11 -6.00 -27.88 -14.54
CA MET A 11 -6.42 -27.91 -13.13
C MET A 11 -5.69 -26.87 -12.27
N LEU A 12 -4.37 -26.72 -12.47
CA LEU A 12 -3.56 -25.72 -11.76
C LEU A 12 -3.96 -24.30 -12.13
N GLN A 13 -4.20 -24.05 -13.42
CA GLN A 13 -4.68 -22.76 -13.91
C GLN A 13 -6.04 -22.39 -13.29
N ALA A 14 -7.02 -23.29 -13.32
CA ALA A 14 -8.32 -23.04 -12.72
C ALA A 14 -8.22 -22.81 -11.21
N SER A 15 -7.38 -23.59 -10.52
CA SER A 15 -7.16 -23.44 -9.08
C SER A 15 -6.47 -22.11 -8.74
N PHE A 16 -5.53 -21.66 -9.57
CA PHE A 16 -4.90 -20.34 -9.44
C PHE A 16 -5.95 -19.23 -9.61
N ASP A 17 -6.77 -19.31 -10.67
CA ASP A 17 -7.76 -18.28 -10.99
C ASP A 17 -8.77 -18.12 -9.84
N VAL A 18 -9.26 -19.22 -9.27
CA VAL A 18 -10.14 -19.21 -8.09
C VAL A 18 -9.43 -18.64 -6.85
N ALA A 19 -8.22 -19.13 -6.55
CA ALA A 19 -7.47 -18.67 -5.39
C ALA A 19 -7.16 -17.16 -5.46
N PHE A 20 -6.79 -16.67 -6.65
CA PHE A 20 -6.51 -15.26 -6.87
C PHE A 20 -7.78 -14.41 -6.77
N ALA A 21 -8.90 -14.85 -7.36
CA ALA A 21 -10.17 -14.14 -7.25
C ALA A 21 -10.57 -13.94 -5.79
N GLU A 22 -10.47 -14.97 -4.95
CA GLU A 22 -10.78 -14.87 -3.53
C GLU A 22 -9.87 -13.89 -2.78
N LEU A 23 -8.56 -13.92 -3.04
CA LEU A 23 -7.62 -12.96 -2.48
C LEU A 23 -7.99 -11.53 -2.90
N PHE A 24 -8.25 -11.32 -4.19
CA PHE A 24 -8.52 -10.01 -4.74
C PHE A 24 -9.85 -9.44 -4.22
N GLU A 25 -10.90 -10.25 -4.16
CA GLU A 25 -12.18 -9.89 -3.55
C GLU A 25 -12.03 -9.52 -2.07
N TYR A 26 -11.25 -10.29 -1.31
CA TYR A 26 -10.97 -10.01 0.09
C TYR A 26 -10.26 -8.66 0.28
N LEU A 27 -9.24 -8.35 -0.55
CA LEU A 27 -8.55 -7.07 -0.52
C LEU A 27 -9.46 -5.91 -0.94
N GLN A 28 -10.29 -6.10 -1.97
CA GLN A 28 -11.22 -5.08 -2.46
C GLN A 28 -12.32 -4.75 -1.45
N ALA A 29 -12.82 -5.74 -0.72
CA ALA A 29 -13.81 -5.54 0.33
C ALA A 29 -13.26 -4.63 1.45
N LEU A 30 -11.99 -4.81 1.81
CA LEU A 30 -11.32 -3.99 2.83
C LEU A 30 -10.98 -2.58 2.36
N ALA A 31 -10.93 -2.35 1.04
CA ALA A 31 -10.63 -1.04 0.46
C ALA A 31 -11.86 -0.12 0.28
N GLN A 32 -13.07 -0.64 0.51
CA GLN A 32 -14.34 0.09 0.32
C GLN A 32 -14.52 1.26 1.28
N GLU A 33 -14.09 1.11 2.54
CA GLU A 33 -14.16 2.20 3.52
C GLU A 33 -12.87 3.01 3.50
N PRO A 34 -12.93 4.34 3.29
CA PRO A 34 -11.74 5.17 3.32
C PRO A 34 -11.16 5.18 4.74
N PRO A 35 -9.89 4.75 4.93
CA PRO A 35 -9.26 4.76 6.24
C PRO A 35 -9.05 6.19 6.73
N ALA A 36 -9.04 6.37 8.05
CA ALA A 36 -8.90 7.69 8.68
C ALA A 36 -7.55 8.39 8.40
N SER A 37 -6.52 7.62 8.03
CA SER A 37 -5.21 8.13 7.63
C SER A 37 -4.50 7.15 6.70
N VAL A 38 -3.40 7.62 6.09
CA VAL A 38 -2.49 6.79 5.29
C VAL A 38 -1.94 5.62 6.11
N GLU A 39 -1.53 5.84 7.36
CA GLU A 39 -1.04 4.78 8.25
C GLU A 39 -2.10 3.73 8.55
N ALA A 40 -3.33 4.18 8.83
CA ALA A 40 -4.44 3.27 9.11
C ALA A 40 -4.72 2.39 7.89
N GLY A 41 -4.71 2.97 6.69
CA GLY A 41 -4.93 2.22 5.46
C GLY A 41 -3.78 1.27 5.10
N ALA A 42 -2.53 1.70 5.26
CA ALA A 42 -1.36 0.85 5.09
C ALA A 42 -1.39 -0.36 6.03
N ALA A 43 -1.77 -0.15 7.30
CA ALA A 43 -1.92 -1.21 8.28
C ALA A 43 -3.10 -2.15 7.97
N VAL A 44 -4.19 -1.65 7.38
CA VAL A 44 -5.31 -2.49 6.92
C VAL A 44 -4.85 -3.40 5.77
N LEU A 45 -4.18 -2.84 4.75
CA LEU A 45 -3.70 -3.62 3.61
C LEU A 45 -2.66 -4.67 4.00
N ALA A 46 -1.69 -4.30 4.84
CA ALA A 46 -0.67 -5.24 5.33
C ALA A 46 -1.30 -6.38 6.14
N ARG A 47 -2.23 -6.06 7.06
CA ARG A 47 -2.97 -7.07 7.82
C ARG A 47 -3.81 -7.96 6.93
N ALA A 48 -4.46 -7.41 5.92
CA ALA A 48 -5.29 -8.17 5.01
C ALA A 48 -4.49 -9.26 4.29
N VAL A 49 -3.36 -8.88 3.68
CA VAL A 49 -2.50 -9.81 2.96
C VAL A 49 -1.99 -10.90 3.90
N CYS A 50 -1.40 -10.51 5.04
CA CYS A 50 -0.86 -11.47 6.00
C CYS A 50 -1.94 -12.40 6.57
N ALA A 51 -3.13 -11.88 6.90
CA ALA A 51 -4.24 -12.69 7.38
C ALA A 51 -4.69 -13.69 6.31
N PHE A 52 -4.85 -13.28 5.04
CA PHE A 52 -5.22 -14.21 3.97
C PHE A 52 -4.21 -15.37 3.87
N ILE A 53 -2.92 -15.07 3.96
CA ILE A 53 -1.86 -16.08 3.89
C ILE A 53 -1.96 -17.09 5.04
N GLU A 54 -2.25 -16.61 6.26
CA GLU A 54 -2.40 -17.48 7.43
C GLU A 54 -3.68 -18.33 7.40
N HIS A 55 -4.79 -17.75 6.92
CA HIS A 55 -6.09 -18.46 6.87
C HIS A 55 -6.19 -19.41 5.68
N GLN A 56 -5.52 -19.11 4.56
CA GLN A 56 -5.57 -19.88 3.31
C GLN A 56 -4.16 -20.25 2.80
N PRO A 57 -3.33 -20.94 3.60
CA PRO A 57 -1.90 -21.13 3.31
C PRO A 57 -1.64 -21.88 2.00
N HIS A 58 -2.51 -22.84 1.64
CA HIS A 58 -2.39 -23.57 0.38
C HIS A 58 -2.67 -22.69 -0.85
N LYS A 59 -3.67 -21.80 -0.76
CA LYS A 59 -4.01 -20.86 -1.84
C LYS A 59 -2.91 -19.81 -1.99
N ALA A 60 -2.46 -19.25 -0.87
CA ALA A 60 -1.34 -18.31 -0.86
C ALA A 60 -0.07 -18.92 -1.45
N ARG A 61 0.27 -20.16 -1.09
CA ARG A 61 1.42 -20.87 -1.67
C ARG A 61 1.26 -21.08 -3.18
N LEU A 62 0.07 -21.46 -3.66
CA LEU A 62 -0.19 -21.61 -5.09
C LEU A 62 0.04 -20.28 -5.84
N ILE A 63 -0.50 -19.18 -5.31
CA ILE A 63 -0.42 -17.85 -5.93
C ILE A 63 1.01 -17.32 -5.93
N LEU A 64 1.71 -17.42 -4.79
CA LEU A 64 2.98 -16.71 -4.55
C LEU A 64 4.22 -17.54 -4.85
N VAL A 65 4.18 -18.85 -4.59
CA VAL A 65 5.36 -19.73 -4.65
C VAL A 65 5.30 -20.68 -5.84
N ASP A 66 4.22 -21.45 -5.96
CA ASP A 66 4.15 -22.50 -6.99
C ASP A 66 4.00 -21.90 -8.40
N SER A 67 3.34 -20.74 -8.51
CA SER A 67 3.24 -19.96 -9.76
C SER A 67 4.60 -19.49 -10.31
N LEU A 68 5.66 -19.47 -9.49
CA LEU A 68 7.04 -19.20 -9.93
C LEU A 68 7.67 -20.39 -10.66
N LYS A 69 7.24 -21.60 -10.29
CA LYS A 69 7.84 -22.88 -10.72
C LYS A 69 7.10 -23.49 -11.92
N VAL A 70 5.82 -23.15 -12.09
CA VAL A 70 4.96 -23.68 -13.14
C VAL A 70 4.87 -22.71 -14.32
N ALA A 71 5.47 -23.06 -15.45
CA ALA A 71 5.51 -22.19 -16.64
C ALA A 71 4.12 -21.81 -17.16
N SER A 72 3.15 -22.72 -17.07
CA SER A 72 1.76 -22.50 -17.51
C SER A 72 1.00 -21.46 -16.66
N LEU A 73 1.54 -21.07 -15.50
CA LEU A 73 1.00 -20.01 -14.63
C LEU A 73 1.71 -18.65 -14.78
N ALA A 74 2.78 -18.57 -15.55
CA ALA A 74 3.62 -17.37 -15.61
C ALA A 74 2.87 -16.11 -16.12
N ALA A 75 1.97 -16.28 -17.10
CA ALA A 75 1.15 -15.16 -17.60
C ALA A 75 0.15 -14.69 -16.53
N ARG A 76 -0.60 -15.62 -15.94
CA ARG A 76 -1.55 -15.35 -14.86
C ARG A 76 -0.91 -14.67 -13.66
N ARG A 77 0.29 -15.08 -13.28
CA ARG A 77 1.06 -14.42 -12.20
C ARG A 77 1.36 -12.97 -12.53
N ARG A 78 1.75 -12.66 -13.77
CA ARG A 78 2.01 -11.27 -14.20
C ARG A 78 0.73 -10.44 -14.16
N ASP A 79 -0.38 -11.00 -14.64
CA ASP A 79 -1.68 -10.32 -14.65
C ASP A 79 -2.16 -10.08 -13.21
N ALA A 80 -2.05 -11.07 -12.33
CA ALA A 80 -2.37 -10.93 -10.91
C ALA A 80 -1.54 -9.85 -10.18
N ILE A 81 -0.23 -9.79 -10.45
CA ILE A 81 0.64 -8.73 -9.91
C ILE A 81 0.20 -7.35 -10.44
N GLN A 82 -0.16 -7.28 -11.72
CA GLN A 82 -0.63 -6.04 -12.34
C GLN A 82 -1.97 -5.58 -11.74
N ASP A 83 -2.90 -6.50 -11.50
CA ASP A 83 -4.21 -6.21 -10.90
C ASP A 83 -4.08 -5.74 -9.45
N ILE A 84 -3.24 -6.40 -8.64
CA ILE A 84 -2.95 -5.95 -7.28
C ILE A 84 -2.25 -4.58 -7.34
N ALA A 85 -1.27 -4.38 -8.21
CA ALA A 85 -0.58 -3.09 -8.34
C ALA A 85 -1.54 -1.96 -8.75
N GLU A 86 -2.51 -2.23 -9.62
CA GLU A 86 -3.55 -1.26 -9.97
C GLU A 86 -4.44 -0.94 -8.76
N ALA A 87 -4.86 -1.94 -7.98
CA ALA A 87 -5.61 -1.71 -6.74
C ALA A 87 -4.81 -0.86 -5.73
N TYR A 88 -3.51 -1.12 -5.60
CA TYR A 88 -2.62 -0.28 -4.82
C TYR A 88 -2.54 1.14 -5.36
N TYR A 89 -2.39 1.32 -6.68
CA TYR A 89 -2.39 2.65 -7.29
C TYR A 89 -3.67 3.42 -6.97
N GLN A 90 -4.84 2.79 -7.14
CA GLN A 90 -6.12 3.41 -6.79
C GLN A 90 -6.15 3.81 -5.32
N PHE A 91 -5.56 2.98 -4.45
CA PHE A 91 -5.39 3.31 -3.04
C PHE A 91 -4.46 4.52 -2.83
N LEU A 92 -3.26 4.54 -3.43
CA LEU A 92 -2.28 5.63 -3.28
C LEU A 92 -2.87 6.95 -3.80
N ASN A 93 -3.49 6.92 -4.99
CA ASN A 93 -4.02 8.08 -5.70
C ASN A 93 -5.03 8.89 -4.89
N ARG A 94 -5.68 8.30 -3.87
CA ARG A 94 -6.57 9.01 -2.94
C ARG A 94 -5.85 10.02 -2.03
N TRP A 95 -4.55 9.83 -1.81
CA TRP A 95 -3.75 10.60 -0.84
C TRP A 95 -2.71 11.50 -1.49
N VAL A 96 -2.52 11.36 -2.80
CA VAL A 96 -1.55 12.15 -3.55
C VAL A 96 -2.08 13.55 -3.85
N GLU A 97 -1.19 14.53 -3.82
CA GLU A 97 -1.51 15.89 -4.27
C GLU A 97 -1.72 15.95 -5.79
N ASP A 98 -2.88 16.46 -6.21
CA ASP A 98 -3.22 16.63 -7.62
C ASP A 98 -2.10 17.36 -8.38
N GLY A 99 -1.63 16.75 -9.46
CA GLY A 99 -0.64 17.33 -10.37
C GLY A 99 0.82 17.22 -9.94
N LYS A 100 1.12 16.67 -8.75
CA LYS A 100 2.51 16.52 -8.26
C LYS A 100 3.20 15.26 -8.80
N HIS A 101 2.45 14.20 -9.05
CA HIS A 101 2.96 12.91 -9.53
C HIS A 101 2.15 12.42 -10.73
N THR A 102 2.83 11.78 -11.67
CA THR A 102 2.16 11.16 -12.81
C THR A 102 1.56 9.82 -12.42
N ARG A 103 0.60 9.33 -13.21
CA ARG A 103 0.09 7.96 -13.07
C ARG A 103 1.22 6.92 -13.11
N ASP A 104 2.20 7.12 -13.99
CA ASP A 104 3.31 6.18 -14.18
C ASP A 104 4.21 6.11 -12.94
N ASP A 105 4.47 7.25 -12.29
CA ASP A 105 5.22 7.30 -11.03
C ASP A 105 4.50 6.49 -9.94
N LEU A 106 3.20 6.72 -9.77
CA LEU A 106 2.41 6.03 -8.75
C LEU A 106 2.28 4.54 -9.03
N MET A 107 2.09 4.15 -10.29
CA MET A 107 2.08 2.74 -10.68
C MET A 107 3.43 2.05 -10.45
N LEU A 108 4.55 2.75 -10.68
CA LEU A 108 5.88 2.19 -10.40
C LEU A 108 6.05 1.92 -8.91
N VAL A 109 5.64 2.87 -8.07
CA VAL A 109 5.63 2.70 -6.60
C VAL A 109 4.73 1.54 -6.19
N SER A 110 3.52 1.44 -6.73
CA SER A 110 2.61 0.33 -6.44
C SER A 110 3.21 -1.03 -6.79
N ARG A 111 3.85 -1.15 -7.95
CA ARG A 111 4.55 -2.39 -8.34
C ARG A 111 5.71 -2.72 -7.40
N PHE A 112 6.48 -1.71 -6.98
CA PHE A 112 7.56 -1.91 -6.03
C PHE A 112 7.05 -2.42 -4.68
N LEU A 113 5.98 -1.83 -4.15
CA LEU A 113 5.38 -2.26 -2.88
C LEU A 113 4.82 -3.68 -2.96
N VAL A 114 4.08 -4.00 -4.03
CA VAL A 114 3.55 -5.36 -4.27
C VAL A 114 4.67 -6.39 -4.39
N GLY A 115 5.72 -6.07 -5.15
CA GLY A 115 6.88 -6.95 -5.32
C GLY A 115 7.64 -7.18 -4.01
N ALA A 116 7.92 -6.11 -3.26
CA ALA A 116 8.62 -6.20 -1.97
C ALA A 116 7.83 -7.04 -0.96
N THR A 117 6.51 -6.84 -0.86
CA THR A 117 5.65 -7.67 -0.01
C THR A 117 5.63 -9.12 -0.48
N GLY A 118 5.49 -9.34 -1.79
CA GLY A 118 5.51 -10.69 -2.37
C GLY A 118 6.77 -11.46 -1.99
N GLU A 119 7.96 -10.86 -2.16
CA GLU A 119 9.25 -11.46 -1.81
C GLU A 119 9.37 -11.77 -0.31
N VAL A 120 8.93 -10.86 0.58
CA VAL A 120 8.93 -11.11 2.02
C VAL A 120 8.06 -12.32 2.34
N ILE A 121 6.82 -12.36 1.84
CA ILE A 121 5.90 -13.47 2.10
C ILE A 121 6.42 -14.79 1.51
N ILE A 122 6.95 -14.78 0.30
CA ILE A 122 7.56 -15.97 -0.32
C ILE A 122 8.68 -16.50 0.58
N GLY A 123 9.56 -15.61 1.05
CA GLY A 123 10.65 -15.99 1.96
C GLY A 123 10.15 -16.54 3.29
N THR A 124 9.07 -16.00 3.85
CA THR A 124 8.44 -16.54 5.06
C THR A 124 7.86 -17.94 4.81
N LEU A 125 7.15 -18.14 3.69
CA LEU A 125 6.52 -19.42 3.34
C LEU A 125 7.54 -20.53 3.03
N ASP A 126 8.68 -20.18 2.42
CA ASP A 126 9.78 -21.10 2.15
C ASP A 126 10.85 -21.12 3.28
N GLN A 127 10.56 -20.47 4.42
CA GLN A 127 11.37 -20.46 5.65
C GLN A 127 12.78 -19.84 5.51
N SER A 128 13.02 -19.05 4.47
CA SER A 128 14.26 -18.28 4.30
C SER A 128 14.25 -16.95 5.05
N ILE A 129 13.05 -16.43 5.36
CA ILE A 129 12.84 -15.28 6.24
C ILE A 129 12.21 -15.79 7.56
N PRO A 130 12.82 -15.54 8.72
CA PRO A 130 12.28 -16.01 10.01
C PRO A 130 10.95 -15.34 10.36
N GLY A 131 10.05 -16.11 11.00
CA GLY A 131 8.79 -15.61 11.56
C GLY A 131 7.57 -16.13 10.81
N SER A 132 6.46 -15.44 11.00
CA SER A 132 5.15 -15.67 10.37
C SER A 132 4.70 -14.42 9.60
N PRO A 133 3.74 -14.53 8.67
CA PRO A 133 3.17 -13.37 7.98
C PRO A 133 2.67 -12.29 8.96
N ALA A 134 2.03 -12.66 10.08
CA ALA A 134 1.60 -11.71 11.11
C ALA A 134 2.76 -10.90 11.71
N ASP A 135 3.94 -11.51 11.91
CA ASP A 135 5.11 -10.83 12.47
C ASP A 135 5.64 -9.69 11.57
N HIS A 136 5.29 -9.72 10.28
CA HIS A 136 5.76 -8.75 9.29
C HIS A 136 4.81 -7.56 9.12
N VAL A 137 3.59 -7.63 9.65
CA VAL A 137 2.54 -6.62 9.45
C VAL A 137 3.02 -5.23 9.82
N ASP A 138 3.60 -5.05 11.01
CA ASP A 138 3.98 -3.72 11.50
C ASP A 138 5.07 -3.08 10.64
N VAL A 139 6.03 -3.89 10.19
CA VAL A 139 7.14 -3.44 9.33
C VAL A 139 6.62 -3.09 7.94
N LEU A 140 5.79 -3.95 7.35
CA LEU A 140 5.18 -3.71 6.03
C LEU A 140 4.27 -2.47 6.05
N ALA A 141 3.42 -2.33 7.08
CA ALA A 141 2.56 -1.18 7.26
C ALA A 141 3.37 0.12 7.38
N ARG A 142 4.46 0.11 8.16
CA ARG A 142 5.34 1.26 8.29
C ARG A 142 6.03 1.62 6.97
N LEU A 143 6.58 0.62 6.27
CA LEU A 143 7.23 0.84 4.97
C LEU A 143 6.27 1.46 3.96
N PHE A 144 5.03 0.96 3.93
CA PHE A 144 3.98 1.47 3.04
C PHE A 144 3.59 2.89 3.40
N ALA A 145 3.34 3.17 4.68
CA ALA A 145 3.00 4.50 5.16
C ALA A 145 4.13 5.51 4.90
N ASP A 146 5.37 5.15 5.20
CA ASP A 146 6.54 6.03 4.99
C ASP A 146 6.76 6.32 3.50
N THR A 147 6.54 5.33 2.63
CA THR A 147 6.55 5.53 1.18
C THR A 147 5.44 6.51 0.78
N LEU A 148 4.23 6.30 1.28
CA LEU A 148 3.06 7.13 0.98
C LEU A 148 3.18 8.57 1.45
N ARG A 149 3.79 8.84 2.62
CA ARG A 149 4.04 10.20 3.10
C ARG A 149 4.88 11.05 2.16
N GLN A 150 5.71 10.44 1.33
CA GLN A 150 6.47 11.18 0.31
C GLN A 150 5.57 11.78 -0.77
N PHE A 151 4.37 11.20 -0.95
CA PHE A 151 3.37 11.59 -1.94
C PHE A 151 2.20 12.39 -1.33
N GLU A 152 2.10 12.47 0.00
CA GLU A 152 1.00 13.16 0.68
C GLU A 152 0.90 14.63 0.28
N ARG A 153 -0.35 15.10 0.19
CA ARG A 153 -0.68 16.52 0.29
C ARG A 153 -0.17 17.06 1.62
N PRO A 154 0.57 18.17 1.65
CA PRO A 154 0.78 18.91 2.88
C PRO A 154 -0.60 19.28 3.45
N SER A 155 -0.93 18.77 4.64
CA SER A 155 -2.15 19.19 5.32
C SER A 155 -2.09 20.70 5.53
N ALA A 156 -3.07 21.44 5.01
CA ALA A 156 -3.17 22.90 5.13
C ALA A 156 -3.31 23.39 6.59
N GLU A 157 -3.31 22.50 7.58
CA GLU A 157 -3.61 22.79 9.00
C GLU A 157 -2.39 22.82 9.93
N ARG A 158 -1.16 22.98 9.43
CA ARG A 158 -0.01 23.40 10.27
C ARG A 158 0.30 24.91 10.20
N TYR A 159 -0.63 25.71 9.68
CA TYR A 159 -0.58 27.18 9.73
C TYR A 159 -1.83 27.76 10.41
N SER A 160 -2.26 27.18 11.54
CA SER A 160 -3.17 27.88 12.45
C SER A 160 -2.38 28.66 13.50
N GLY A 161 -2.10 29.93 13.18
CA GLY A 161 -2.08 31.01 14.18
C GLY A 161 -0.97 31.04 15.22
N ALA A 162 0.28 31.22 14.80
CA ALA A 162 1.17 32.11 15.55
C ALA A 162 1.02 33.50 14.93
N THR A 163 0.07 34.29 15.43
CA THR A 163 0.03 35.73 15.14
C THR A 163 1.39 36.30 15.50
N ALA A 164 2.13 36.77 14.49
CA ALA A 164 3.29 37.63 14.72
C ALA A 164 2.84 38.78 15.64
N PRO A 165 3.59 39.13 16.69
CA PRO A 165 3.25 40.28 17.51
C PRO A 165 3.23 41.51 16.59
N GLY A 166 2.07 42.17 16.51
CA GLY A 166 1.92 43.40 15.75
C GLY A 166 2.92 44.47 16.25
N PRO A 167 3.32 45.41 15.39
CA PRO A 167 4.30 46.42 15.77
C PRO A 167 3.79 47.20 16.99
N GLN A 168 4.61 47.26 18.04
CA GLN A 168 4.36 48.10 19.21
C GLN A 168 4.19 49.57 18.75
N PRO A 169 3.18 50.29 19.26
CA PRO A 169 3.06 51.71 18.97
C PRO A 169 4.28 52.45 19.54
N ALA A 170 4.95 53.22 18.67
CA ALA A 170 6.06 54.07 19.07
C ALA A 170 5.59 55.06 20.14
N GLU A 171 6.21 55.01 21.32
CA GLU A 171 6.07 56.05 22.33
C GLU A 171 6.54 57.39 21.73
N SER A 172 5.57 58.29 21.54
CA SER A 172 5.79 59.68 21.19
C SER A 172 6.63 60.36 22.27
N GLN A 173 7.95 60.43 22.08
CA GLN A 173 8.80 61.32 22.85
C GLN A 173 8.38 62.78 22.59
N GLY A 174 7.74 63.38 23.59
CA GLY A 174 7.34 64.77 23.59
C GLY A 174 8.54 65.68 23.35
N THR A 175 8.56 66.35 22.21
CA THR A 175 9.49 67.45 21.93
C THR A 175 9.10 68.63 22.81
N ARG A 176 9.90 68.91 23.82
CA ARG A 176 9.81 70.13 24.64
C ARG A 176 10.32 71.29 23.79
N ILE A 177 9.41 72.18 23.38
CA ILE A 177 9.75 73.43 22.72
C ILE A 177 10.30 74.38 23.80
N GLU A 178 11.56 74.78 23.67
CA GLU A 178 12.09 75.94 24.41
C GLU A 178 11.66 77.22 23.67
N LEU A 179 10.96 78.09 24.40
CA LEU A 179 10.67 79.46 23.97
C LEU A 179 11.71 80.38 24.61
N SER A 180 12.22 81.29 23.78
CA SER A 180 13.22 82.32 24.05
C SER A 180 12.87 83.27 25.20
#